data_AF-A0A813IK48-F1
#
_entry.id   AF-A0A813IK48-F1
#
_cell.length_a   1.000
_cell.length_b   1.000
_cell.length_c   1.000
_cell.angle_alpha   90.00
_cell.angle_beta   90.00
_cell.angle_gamma   90.00
#
_symmetry.space_group_name_H-M   'P 1'
#
loop_
_entity.id
_entity.type
_entity.pdbx_description
1 polymer ?
#
loop_
_entity_poly.entity_id
_entity_poly.type
_entity_poly.pdbx_seq_one_letter_code
_entity_poly.pdbx_strand_id
1 'polypeptide(L)'
;APDSGVKAWVPDSEVNECPTCSRKFGTTLRKHHCRACGRVVCGYCSGNQLFLPSHGKDQRVCDPCFDLLRHDKTASLTESLSKNRQ
;
A
#
# COMPACT_ATOMS: atom_id res chain seq x y z
N ALA A 1 -7.72 -21.27 -23.56
CA ALA A 1 -6.47 -21.10 -22.78
C ALA A 1 -6.63 -19.84 -21.95
N PRO A 2 -6.57 -19.88 -20.61
CA PRO A 2 -6.59 -18.66 -19.81
C PRO A 2 -5.16 -18.10 -19.74
N ASP A 3 -5.06 -16.87 -20.20
CA ASP A 3 -3.86 -16.13 -20.53
C ASP A 3 -3.13 -15.57 -19.29
N SER A 4 -1.81 -15.57 -19.41
CA SER A 4 -0.78 -15.15 -18.47
C SER A 4 -1.03 -13.80 -17.76
N GLY A 5 -1.31 -13.84 -16.46
CA GLY A 5 -0.36 -13.45 -15.40
C GLY A 5 0.34 -12.07 -15.42
N VAL A 6 -0.02 -11.11 -16.27
CA VAL A 6 0.56 -9.76 -16.25
C VAL A 6 -0.26 -8.88 -15.31
N LYS A 7 0.33 -8.54 -14.16
CA LYS A 7 -0.23 -7.59 -13.19
C LYS A 7 -0.19 -6.16 -13.76
N ALA A 8 -1.12 -5.86 -14.66
CA ALA A 8 -1.27 -4.56 -15.29
C ALA A 8 -1.57 -3.48 -14.24
N TRP A 9 -0.92 -2.33 -14.37
CA TRP A 9 -1.24 -1.13 -13.60
C TRP A 9 -2.64 -0.67 -14.01
N VAL A 10 -3.63 -0.92 -13.14
CA VAL A 10 -5.04 -0.68 -13.47
C VAL A 10 -5.31 0.82 -13.50
N PRO A 11 -5.71 1.40 -14.65
CA PRO A 11 -6.04 2.80 -14.75
C PRO A 11 -7.21 3.16 -13.82
N ASP A 12 -7.20 4.37 -13.27
CA ASP A 12 -8.20 4.87 -12.31
C ASP A 12 -9.66 4.68 -12.79
N SER A 13 -9.90 4.66 -14.10
CA SER A 13 -11.22 4.42 -14.73
C SER A 13 -11.76 3.01 -14.53
N GLU A 14 -10.90 2.01 -14.32
CA GLU A 14 -11.31 0.62 -14.08
C GLU A 14 -11.53 0.33 -12.59
N VAL A 15 -11.00 1.18 -11.71
CA VAL A 15 -11.17 1.02 -10.26
C VAL A 15 -12.50 1.64 -9.82
N ASN A 16 -13.55 0.84 -9.87
CA ASN A 16 -14.90 1.21 -9.43
C ASN A 16 -15.12 0.98 -7.93
N GLU A 17 -14.28 0.18 -7.29
CA GLU A 17 -14.37 -0.16 -5.88
C GLU A 17 -13.01 -0.22 -5.21
N CYS A 18 -12.97 0.02 -3.90
CA CYS A 18 -11.75 -0.07 -3.12
C CYS A 18 -11.21 -1.51 -3.12
N PRO A 19 -9.97 -1.78 -3.57
CA PRO A 19 -9.43 -3.14 -3.64
C PRO A 19 -9.18 -3.77 -2.26
N THR A 20 -9.31 -3.00 -1.18
CA THR A 20 -9.13 -3.48 0.20
C THR A 20 -10.46 -3.83 0.87
N CYS A 21 -11.55 -3.12 0.56
CA CYS A 21 -12.84 -3.31 1.25
C CYS A 21 -14.05 -3.44 0.32
N SER A 22 -13.83 -3.47 -1.00
CA SER A 22 -14.85 -3.58 -2.06
C SER A 22 -15.97 -2.53 -2.02
N ARG A 23 -15.80 -1.45 -1.26
CA ARG A 23 -16.73 -0.32 -1.27
C ARG A 23 -16.61 0.43 -2.59
N LYS A 24 -17.72 0.56 -3.31
CA LYS A 24 -17.80 1.30 -4.57
C LYS A 24 -17.45 2.77 -4.35
N PHE A 25 -16.55 3.29 -5.18
CA PHE A 25 -16.28 4.71 -5.24
C PHE A 25 -17.50 5.44 -5.82
N GLY A 26 -17.71 6.67 -5.36
CA GLY A 26 -18.85 7.49 -5.77
C GLY A 26 -18.62 8.93 -5.36
N THR A 27 -19.68 9.74 -5.39
CA THR A 27 -19.61 11.16 -5.01
C THR A 27 -19.16 11.37 -3.55
N THR A 28 -19.61 10.50 -2.64
CA THR A 28 -19.27 10.56 -1.21
C THR A 28 -17.98 9.81 -0.88
N LEU A 29 -17.72 8.66 -1.52
CA LEU A 29 -16.52 7.86 -1.29
C LEU A 29 -15.44 8.20 -2.32
N ARG A 30 -14.55 9.12 -1.96
CA ARG A 30 -13.47 9.58 -2.83
C ARG A 30 -12.32 8.56 -2.93
N LYS A 31 -11.62 8.62 -4.06
CA LYS A 31 -10.42 7.84 -4.38
C LYS A 31 -9.19 8.49 -3.74
N HIS A 32 -8.30 7.67 -3.19
CA HIS A 32 -7.03 8.09 -2.60
C HIS A 32 -5.91 7.16 -3.02
N HIS A 33 -4.79 7.69 -3.51
CA HIS A 33 -3.63 6.87 -3.84
C HIS A 33 -2.81 6.49 -2.61
N CYS A 34 -2.37 5.25 -2.52
CA CYS A 34 -1.29 4.87 -1.62
C CYS A 34 0.04 5.34 -2.21
N ARG A 35 0.81 6.15 -1.48
CA ARG A 35 2.10 6.68 -1.99
C ARG A 35 3.23 5.63 -1.92
N ALA A 36 3.03 4.54 -1.20
CA ALA A 36 3.98 3.43 -1.14
C ALA A 36 3.82 2.44 -2.30
N CYS A 37 2.58 2.10 -2.69
CA CYS A 37 2.32 1.06 -3.71
C CYS A 37 1.54 1.54 -4.94
N GLY A 38 1.12 2.80 -4.99
CA GLY A 38 0.43 3.40 -6.12
C GLY A 38 -1.06 3.04 -6.27
N ARG A 39 -1.59 2.09 -5.49
CA ARG A 39 -3.00 1.66 -5.62
C ARG A 39 -3.98 2.74 -5.20
N VAL A 40 -5.13 2.76 -5.88
CA VAL A 40 -6.30 3.58 -5.51
C VAL A 40 -7.12 2.86 -4.44
N VAL A 41 -7.29 3.49 -3.30
CA VAL A 41 -8.04 2.98 -2.13
C VAL A 41 -8.99 4.05 -1.60
N CYS A 42 -9.93 3.67 -0.73
CA CYS A 42 -10.81 4.65 -0.07
C CYS A 42 -10.16 5.27 1.16
N GLY A 43 -10.78 6.33 1.69
CA GLY A 43 -10.27 7.05 2.87
C GLY A 43 -10.23 6.17 4.13
N TYR A 44 -11.16 5.21 4.24
CA TYR A 44 -11.20 4.25 5.35
C TYR A 44 -10.03 3.27 5.31
N CYS A 45 -9.59 2.87 4.12
CA CYS A 45 -8.49 1.91 3.93
C CYS A 45 -7.12 2.58 3.80
N SER A 46 -7.06 3.89 4.04
CA SER A 46 -5.84 4.70 3.96
C SER A 46 -5.80 5.77 5.05
N GLY A 47 -6.39 5.48 6.20
CA GLY A 47 -6.44 6.41 7.33
C GLY A 47 -5.06 6.74 7.92
N ASN A 48 -4.05 5.93 7.59
CA ASN A 48 -2.71 6.01 8.16
C ASN A 48 -1.71 6.73 7.26
N GLN A 49 -0.66 7.27 7.88
CA GLN A 49 0.49 7.89 7.21
C GLN A 49 1.80 7.31 7.74
N LEU A 50 2.79 7.19 6.87
CA LEU A 50 4.16 6.80 7.24
C LEU A 50 5.18 7.65 6.51
N PHE A 51 6.32 7.87 7.17
CA PHE A 51 7.48 8.47 6.56
C PHE A 51 7.97 7.60 5.41
N LEU A 52 7.88 8.15 4.19
CA LEU A 52 8.44 7.51 3.00
C LEU A 52 9.75 8.21 2.66
N PRO A 53 10.91 7.50 2.73
CA PRO A 53 12.21 8.08 2.40
C PRO A 53 12.24 8.73 1.01
N SER A 54 11.55 8.12 0.04
CA SER A 54 11.42 8.62 -1.33
C SER A 54 10.73 9.99 -1.43
N HIS A 55 9.96 10.39 -0.40
CA HIS A 55 9.26 11.67 -0.34
C HIS A 55 9.79 12.62 0.75
N GLY A 56 10.69 12.15 1.61
CA GLY A 56 11.26 12.92 2.71
C GLY A 56 10.26 13.41 3.77
N LYS A 57 9.05 12.84 3.83
CA LYS A 57 8.01 13.21 4.81
C LYS A 57 6.94 12.11 4.95
N ASP A 58 6.06 12.25 5.94
CA ASP A 58 4.91 11.35 6.11
C ASP A 58 3.94 11.44 4.92
N GLN A 59 3.57 10.29 4.39
CA GLN A 59 2.69 10.16 3.25
C GLN A 59 1.57 9.17 3.53
N ARG A 60 0.42 9.41 2.91
CA ARG A 60 -0.74 8.52 2.99
C ARG A 60 -0.39 7.16 2.38
N VAL A 61 -0.62 6.11 3.15
CA VAL A 61 -0.44 4.72 2.74
C VAL A 61 -1.74 3.96 2.98
N CYS A 62 -1.99 2.91 2.19
CA CYS A 62 -3.08 1.99 2.51
C CYS A 62 -2.71 1.13 3.71
N ASP A 63 -3.71 0.59 4.42
CA ASP A 63 -3.47 -0.22 5.63
C ASP A 63 -2.51 -1.41 5.38
N PRO A 64 -2.60 -2.16 4.25
CA PRO A 64 -1.63 -3.21 3.96
C PRO A 64 -0.18 -2.69 3.88
N CYS A 65 0.03 -1.52 3.28
CA CYS A 65 1.36 -0.90 3.23
C CYS A 65 1.79 -0.39 4.61
N PHE A 66 0.85 0.15 5.39
CA PHE A 66 1.13 0.59 6.74
C PHE A 66 1.66 -0.54 7.61
N ASP A 67 0.99 -1.69 7.59
CA ASP A 67 1.38 -2.86 8.36
C ASP A 67 2.73 -3.42 7.89
N LEU A 68 2.93 -3.59 6.57
CA LEU A 68 4.19 -4.09 6.02
C LEU A 68 5.38 -3.19 6.37
N LEU A 69 5.27 -1.88 6.13
CA LEU A 69 6.35 -0.93 6.34
C LEU A 69 6.67 -0.69 7.83
N ARG A 70 5.68 -0.87 8.72
CA ARG A 70 5.92 -0.86 10.17
C ARG A 70 6.65 -2.10 10.64
N HIS A 71 6.35 -3.28 10.08
CA HIS A 71 7.03 -4.52 10.44
C HIS A 71 8.44 -4.63 9.82
N ASP A 72 8.72 -3.96 8.69
CA ASP A 72 10.07 -3.92 8.11
C ASP A 72 11.11 -3.32 9.07
N LYS A 73 10.70 -2.35 9.91
CA LYS A 73 11.54 -1.82 11.00
C LYS A 73 11.93 -2.89 12.03
N THR A 74 11.10 -3.92 12.21
CA THR A 74 11.35 -5.03 13.14
C THR A 74 12.11 -6.18 12.49
N ALA A 75 11.86 -6.46 11.20
CA ALA A 75 12.56 -7.52 10.47
C ALA A 75 14.05 -7.20 10.25
N SER A 76 14.38 -5.93 10.00
CA SER A 76 15.77 -5.47 9.84
C SER A 76 16.63 -5.66 11.11
N LEU A 77 16.03 -5.58 12.30
CA LEU A 77 16.72 -5.88 13.56
C LEU A 77 17.00 -7.38 13.71
N THR A 78 16.07 -8.25 13.30
CA THR A 78 16.25 -9.71 13.40
C THR A 78 17.25 -10.28 12.38
N GLU A 79 17.35 -9.68 11.19
CA GLU A 79 18.40 -10.04 10.22
C GLU A 79 19.80 -9.57 10.66
N SER A 80 19.89 -8.44 11.36
CA SER A 80 21.17 -7.93 11.88
C SER A 80 21.74 -8.78 13.02
N LEU A 81 20.90 -9.53 13.75
CA LEU A 81 21.34 -10.46 14.80
C LEU A 81 21.77 -11.84 14.24
N SER A 82 21.36 -12.18 13.01
CA SER A 82 21.70 -13.46 12.37
C SER A 82 23.05 -13.44 11.64
N LYS A 83 23.60 -12.25 11.34
CA LYS A 83 24.93 -12.07 10.72
C LYS A 83 26.07 -11.82 11.72
N ASN A 84 25.78 -11.73 13.02
CA ASN A 84 26.78 -11.59 14.09
C ASN A 84 27.02 -12.93 14.81
N ARG A 85 27.24 -13.99 14.03
CA ARG A 85 27.63 -15.31 14.54
C ARG A 85 28.74 -15.89 13.68
N GLN A 86 29.80 -15.10 13.50
CA GLN A 86 31.12 -15.51 13.03
C GLN A 86 32.18 -14.57 13.60
#